data_AF-Q06PR3-F1
#
_entry.id   AF-Q06PR3-F1
#
_cell.length_a   1.000
_cell.length_b   1.000
_cell.length_c   1.000
_cell.angle_alpha   90.00
_cell.angle_beta   90.00
_cell.angle_gamma   90.00
#
_symmetry.space_group_name_H-M   'P 1'
#
loop_
_entity.id
_entity.type
_entity.pdbx_description
1 polymer ?
#
loop_
_entity_poly.entity_id
_entity_poly.type
_entity_poly.pdbx_seq_one_letter_code
_entity_poly.pdbx_strand_id
1 'polypeptide(L)'
;MVILSAKFVQPPAKVYEKLCLSEAEDLAKRKTQPRLWSSIYMSPEQNMMWVTDNTSKNLENAKQDAFKQCEKNGGRNCQMILSFSNMCLAFAQGYKDGQGFEDFGYGIVSSLAEENALENCNQKGGSSCLLSAPAVCAIPCDILSNNKCMYDQPQIIIPGKNNNQPINPPANGNGEHWLSN
;
A
#
# COMPACT_ATOMS: atom_id res chain seq x y z
N MET A 1 -7.44 15.00 -33.33
CA MET A 1 -7.82 14.99 -31.91
C MET A 1 -7.34 13.65 -31.34
N VAL A 2 -6.17 13.64 -30.70
CA VAL A 2 -5.58 12.40 -30.17
C VAL A 2 -6.19 12.18 -28.78
N ILE A 3 -7.13 11.25 -28.68
CA ILE A 3 -7.63 10.78 -27.39
C ILE A 3 -6.57 9.80 -26.88
N LEU A 4 -5.67 10.28 -26.03
CA LEU A 4 -4.77 9.41 -25.26
C LEU A 4 -5.62 8.59 -24.29
N SER A 5 -5.76 7.31 -24.61
CA SER A 5 -6.37 6.30 -23.74
C SER A 5 -5.47 6.09 -22.52
N ALA A 6 -5.63 6.94 -21.49
CA ALA A 6 -5.16 6.61 -20.16
C ALA A 6 -5.99 5.40 -19.69
N LYS A 7 -5.36 4.22 -19.66
CA LYS A 7 -5.90 3.06 -18.94
C LYS A 7 -6.00 3.46 -17.47
N PHE A 8 -7.16 3.96 -17.07
CA PHE A 8 -7.54 3.92 -15.67
C PHE A 8 -7.57 2.45 -15.28
N VAL A 9 -6.64 2.02 -14.41
CA VAL A 9 -6.81 0.77 -13.68
C VAL A 9 -8.09 0.95 -12.87
N GLN A 10 -9.19 0.45 -13.45
CA GLN A 10 -10.48 0.44 -12.77
C GLN A 10 -10.30 -0.47 -11.56
N PRO A 11 -10.57 -0.03 -10.31
CA PRO A 11 -10.66 -0.98 -9.20
C PRO A 11 -11.54 -2.16 -9.62
N PRO A 12 -11.24 -3.37 -9.10
CA PRO A 12 -11.85 -4.60 -9.59
C PRO A 12 -13.36 -4.45 -9.58
N ALA A 13 -14.04 -4.83 -10.67
CA ALA A 13 -15.44 -4.47 -10.95
C ALA A 13 -16.41 -4.64 -9.76
N LYS A 14 -16.14 -5.59 -8.84
CA LYS A 14 -16.90 -5.81 -7.58
C LYS A 14 -16.83 -4.65 -6.59
N VAL A 15 -15.71 -3.93 -6.54
CA VAL A 15 -15.52 -2.72 -5.71
C VAL A 15 -16.40 -1.60 -6.24
N TYR A 16 -16.36 -1.35 -7.56
CA TYR A 16 -17.24 -0.38 -8.20
C TYR A 16 -18.71 -0.75 -8.06
N GLU A 17 -19.09 -2.01 -8.28
CA GLU A 17 -20.47 -2.46 -8.12
C GLU A 17 -20.99 -2.15 -6.71
N LYS A 18 -20.24 -2.47 -5.65
CA LYS A 18 -20.68 -2.17 -4.26
C LYS A 18 -20.70 -0.69 -3.91
N LEU A 19 -19.75 0.11 -4.39
CA LEU A 19 -19.71 1.56 -4.13
C LEU A 19 -20.75 2.33 -4.94
N CYS A 20 -21.00 1.93 -6.19
CA CYS A 20 -21.96 2.55 -7.09
C CYS A 20 -23.41 2.14 -6.83
N LEU A 21 -23.64 1.05 -6.07
CA LEU A 21 -24.98 0.64 -5.66
C LEU A 21 -25.53 1.41 -4.44
N SER A 22 -24.70 2.19 -3.73
CA SER A 22 -25.18 3.02 -2.62
C SER A 22 -25.48 4.45 -3.05
N GLU A 23 -26.66 4.95 -2.68
CA GLU A 23 -27.05 6.34 -2.91
C GLU A 23 -26.11 7.31 -2.16
N ALA A 24 -25.86 8.49 -2.74
CA ALA A 24 -24.97 9.50 -2.15
C ALA A 24 -25.40 9.93 -0.73
N GLU A 25 -26.70 9.91 -0.45
CA GLU A 25 -27.23 10.22 0.89
C GLU A 25 -26.90 9.15 1.93
N ASP A 26 -26.86 7.88 1.54
CA ASP A 26 -26.46 6.78 2.42
C ASP A 26 -24.96 6.82 2.71
N LEU A 27 -24.15 7.20 1.72
CA LEU A 27 -22.72 7.43 1.90
C LEU A 27 -22.45 8.57 2.88
N ALA A 28 -23.22 9.66 2.81
CA ALA A 28 -23.07 10.82 3.68
C ALA A 28 -23.42 10.54 5.16
N LYS A 29 -24.28 9.55 5.43
CA LYS A 29 -24.72 9.19 6.80
C LYS A 29 -23.81 8.16 7.48
N ARG A 30 -22.90 7.51 6.74
CA ARG A 30 -22.02 6.47 7.30
C ARG A 30 -20.97 7.09 8.21
N LYS A 31 -20.80 6.48 9.38
CA LYS A 31 -19.73 6.85 10.31
C LYS A 31 -18.37 6.44 9.72
N THR A 32 -17.53 7.42 9.45
CA THR A 32 -16.13 7.20 9.07
C THR A 32 -15.39 6.52 10.20
N GLN A 33 -14.79 5.37 9.90
CA GLN A 33 -13.96 4.65 10.85
C GLN A 33 -12.63 5.38 11.07
N PRO A 34 -12.06 5.32 12.28
CA PRO A 34 -10.76 5.94 12.54
C PRO A 34 -9.66 5.28 11.70
N ARG A 35 -8.76 6.11 11.16
CA ARG A 35 -7.59 5.68 10.41
C ARG A 35 -6.73 4.70 11.21
N LEU A 36 -6.24 3.67 10.53
CA LEU A 36 -5.25 2.75 11.07
C LEU A 36 -3.94 2.89 10.29
N TRP A 37 -2.84 2.80 11.02
CA TRP A 37 -1.47 2.93 10.53
C TRP A 37 -0.73 1.60 10.66
N SER A 38 0.12 1.35 9.68
CA SER A 38 1.14 0.32 9.68
C SER A 38 2.46 0.93 9.18
N SER A 39 3.58 0.33 9.58
CA SER A 39 4.92 0.74 9.18
C SER A 39 5.72 -0.47 8.75
N ILE A 40 6.65 -0.25 7.82
CA ILE A 40 7.56 -1.28 7.32
C ILE A 40 8.99 -0.83 7.59
N TYR A 41 9.76 -1.70 8.22
CA TYR A 41 11.18 -1.53 8.47
C TYR A 41 11.96 -2.61 7.74
N MET A 42 13.15 -2.27 7.25
CA MET A 42 14.06 -3.18 6.57
C MET A 42 15.39 -3.22 7.30
N SER A 43 16.02 -4.40 7.30
CA SER A 43 17.44 -4.54 7.58
C SER A 43 18.19 -4.68 6.25
N PRO A 44 18.95 -3.66 5.81
CA PRO A 44 19.65 -3.70 4.52
C PRO A 44 20.66 -4.86 4.42
N GLU A 45 21.29 -5.23 5.53
CA GLU A 45 22.28 -6.31 5.59
C GLU A 45 21.69 -7.69 5.31
N GLN A 46 20.42 -7.89 5.67
CA GLN A 46 19.72 -9.17 5.53
C GLN A 46 18.76 -9.18 4.35
N ASN A 47 18.51 -8.01 3.74
CA ASN A 47 17.48 -7.81 2.72
C ASN A 47 16.11 -8.34 3.17
N MET A 48 15.78 -8.13 4.44
CA MET A 48 14.54 -8.58 5.07
C MET A 48 13.72 -7.40 5.58
N MET A 49 12.40 -7.51 5.43
CA MET A 49 11.43 -6.49 5.85
C MET A 49 10.51 -7.03 6.94
N TRP A 50 10.15 -6.17 7.87
CA TRP A 50 9.18 -6.43 8.93
C TRP A 50 8.12 -5.33 8.94
N VAL A 51 6.89 -5.76 9.12
CA VAL A 51 5.71 -4.90 9.23
C VAL A 51 5.22 -4.89 10.66
N THR A 52 4.44 -3.89 11.02
CA THR A 52 3.67 -3.85 12.27
C THR A 52 2.84 -5.15 12.46
N ASP A 53 2.88 -5.78 13.65
CA ASP A 53 2.06 -6.95 14.01
C ASP A 53 0.59 -6.57 14.15
N ASN A 54 0.33 -5.39 14.73
CA ASN A 54 -1.02 -4.87 14.96
C ASN A 54 -1.13 -3.42 14.49
N THR A 55 -1.98 -3.18 13.50
CA THR A 55 -2.26 -1.82 13.02
C THR A 55 -2.72 -0.91 14.16
N SER A 56 -2.33 0.36 14.12
CA SER A 56 -2.52 1.31 15.23
C SER A 56 -3.26 2.58 14.79
N LYS A 57 -4.08 3.15 15.69
CA LYS A 57 -4.68 4.48 15.47
C LYS A 57 -3.66 5.63 15.53
N ASN A 58 -2.46 5.34 16.01
CA ASN A 58 -1.36 6.30 16.15
C ASN A 58 -0.16 5.84 15.31
N LEU A 59 0.33 6.72 14.44
CA LEU A 59 1.47 6.46 13.55
C LEU A 59 2.74 6.09 14.33
N GLU A 60 3.05 6.81 15.40
CA GLU A 60 4.27 6.57 16.18
C GLU A 60 4.28 5.18 16.81
N ASN A 61 3.12 4.72 17.30
CA ASN A 61 2.99 3.35 17.79
C ASN A 61 3.21 2.31 16.67
N ALA A 62 2.71 2.56 15.45
CA ALA A 62 2.94 1.66 14.31
C ALA A 62 4.43 1.58 13.94
N LYS A 63 5.13 2.73 13.95
CA LYS A 63 6.58 2.82 13.71
C LYS A 63 7.37 2.06 14.77
N GLN A 64 7.07 2.28 16.04
CA GLN A 64 7.73 1.62 17.16
C GLN A 64 7.51 0.12 17.15
N ASP A 65 6.31 -0.33 16.81
CA ASP A 65 6.01 -1.76 16.71
C ASP A 65 6.80 -2.41 15.56
N ALA A 66 6.76 -1.86 14.34
CA ALA A 66 7.51 -2.38 13.20
C ALA A 66 9.04 -2.37 13.43
N PHE A 67 9.56 -1.32 14.07
CA PHE A 67 10.96 -1.25 14.48
C PHE A 67 11.32 -2.38 15.46
N LYS A 68 10.50 -2.59 16.49
CA LYS A 68 10.68 -3.71 17.44
C LYS A 68 10.62 -5.06 16.76
N GLN A 69 9.75 -5.25 15.75
CA GLN A 69 9.73 -6.49 14.97
C GLN A 69 11.03 -6.70 14.21
N CYS A 70 11.58 -5.66 13.58
CA CYS A 70 12.87 -5.75 12.92
C CYS A 70 13.99 -6.17 13.89
N GLU A 71 14.11 -5.51 15.04
CA GLU A 71 15.15 -5.84 16.03
C GLU A 71 14.96 -7.23 16.64
N LYS A 72 13.73 -7.57 17.04
CA LYS A 72 13.39 -8.85 17.70
C LYS A 72 13.69 -10.04 16.80
N ASN A 73 13.52 -9.89 15.50
CA ASN A 73 13.79 -10.94 14.52
C ASN A 73 15.25 -10.92 14.01
N GLY A 74 16.15 -10.23 14.73
CA GLY A 74 17.59 -10.23 14.46
C GLY A 74 18.02 -9.24 13.39
N GLY A 75 17.13 -8.38 12.89
CA GLY A 75 17.44 -7.30 11.96
C GLY A 75 18.48 -6.34 12.54
N ARG A 76 19.40 -5.88 11.69
CA ARG A 76 20.44 -4.91 12.02
C ARG A 76 20.26 -3.64 11.21
N ASN A 77 20.61 -2.49 11.79
CA ASN A 77 20.44 -1.19 11.15
C ASN A 77 19.02 -1.03 10.59
N CYS A 78 18.02 -1.29 11.43
CA CYS A 78 16.61 -1.28 11.07
C CYS A 78 16.19 0.12 10.61
N GLN A 79 15.88 0.26 9.33
CA GLN A 79 15.49 1.52 8.70
C GLN A 79 14.03 1.46 8.28
N MET A 80 13.28 2.52 8.58
CA MET A 80 11.93 2.65 8.05
C MET A 80 12.00 2.78 6.53
N ILE A 81 11.18 2.02 5.83
CA ILE A 81 11.01 2.13 4.37
C ILE A 81 9.78 2.98 4.05
N LEU A 82 8.68 2.70 4.74
CA LEU A 82 7.45 3.48 4.60
C LEU A 82 6.53 3.30 5.81
N SER A 83 5.59 4.21 5.96
CA SER A 83 4.39 4.02 6.78
C SER A 83 3.16 4.28 5.93
N PHE A 84 2.10 3.54 6.14
CA PHE A 84 0.87 3.65 5.35
C PHE A 84 -0.37 3.49 6.21
N SER A 85 -1.49 3.99 5.68
CA SER A 85 -2.77 3.92 6.36
C SER A 85 -3.95 3.86 5.40
N ASN A 86 -5.02 3.20 5.84
CA ASN A 86 -6.27 2.98 5.11
C ASN A 86 -6.09 2.35 3.73
N MET A 87 -5.05 1.54 3.56
CA MET A 87 -4.81 0.76 2.35
C MET A 87 -4.13 -0.56 2.69
N CYS A 88 -4.15 -1.46 1.72
CA CYS A 88 -3.29 -2.62 1.63
C CYS A 88 -2.10 -2.31 0.73
N LEU A 89 -0.96 -2.94 1.02
CA LEU A 89 0.30 -2.78 0.30
C LEU A 89 0.91 -4.15 0.06
N ALA A 90 1.44 -4.37 -1.13
CA ALA A 90 2.14 -5.59 -1.51
C ALA A 90 3.45 -5.25 -2.22
N PHE A 91 4.42 -6.15 -2.14
CA PHE A 91 5.68 -6.08 -2.86
C PHE A 91 5.75 -7.19 -3.90
N ALA A 92 6.34 -6.87 -5.05
CA ALA A 92 6.67 -7.82 -6.09
C ALA A 92 8.16 -7.72 -6.41
N GLN A 93 8.82 -8.86 -6.48
CA GLN A 93 10.21 -9.01 -6.85
C GLN A 93 10.33 -9.64 -8.24
N GLY A 94 11.38 -9.29 -8.96
CA GLY A 94 11.74 -9.83 -10.26
C GLY A 94 13.18 -9.52 -10.61
N TYR A 95 13.49 -9.55 -11.91
CA TYR A 95 14.81 -9.22 -12.42
C TYR A 95 14.74 -8.09 -13.44
N LYS A 96 15.61 -7.10 -13.30
CA LYS A 96 15.81 -6.02 -14.27
C LYS A 96 17.28 -5.90 -14.59
N ASP A 97 17.65 -6.00 -15.87
CA ASP A 97 19.03 -5.95 -16.34
C ASP A 97 19.97 -6.95 -15.61
N GLY A 98 19.43 -8.13 -15.28
CA GLY A 98 20.14 -9.21 -14.57
C GLY A 98 20.29 -9.00 -13.06
N GLN A 99 19.75 -7.92 -12.50
CA GLN A 99 19.79 -7.61 -11.07
C GLN A 99 18.41 -7.81 -10.43
N GLY A 100 18.41 -8.16 -9.14
CA GLY A 100 17.18 -8.23 -8.35
C GLY A 100 16.50 -6.86 -8.34
N PHE A 101 15.21 -6.86 -8.63
CA PHE A 101 14.38 -5.66 -8.73
C PHE A 101 13.13 -5.89 -7.88
N GLU A 102 12.80 -4.92 -7.02
CA GLU A 102 11.57 -4.94 -6.24
C GLU A 102 10.76 -3.68 -6.53
N ASP A 103 9.45 -3.85 -6.58
CA ASP A 103 8.49 -2.76 -6.63
C ASP A 103 7.32 -3.04 -5.71
N PHE A 104 6.50 -2.03 -5.44
CA PHE A 104 5.32 -2.19 -4.60
C PHE A 104 4.06 -1.68 -5.29
N GLY A 105 2.93 -2.21 -4.86
CA GLY A 105 1.60 -1.77 -5.24
C GLY A 105 0.74 -1.60 -4.00
N TYR A 106 -0.32 -0.81 -4.14
CA TYR A 106 -1.29 -0.60 -3.08
C TYR A 106 -2.70 -0.64 -3.63
N GLY A 107 -3.65 -0.88 -2.74
CA GLY A 107 -5.06 -0.93 -3.07
C GLY A 107 -5.90 -0.82 -1.80
N ILE A 108 -7.19 -0.55 -1.97
CA ILE A 108 -8.13 -0.52 -0.82
C ILE A 108 -8.50 -1.93 -0.32
N VAL A 109 -8.05 -2.98 -1.01
CA VAL A 109 -8.18 -4.40 -0.67
C VAL A 109 -6.89 -5.14 -1.03
N SER A 110 -6.62 -6.29 -0.40
CA SER A 110 -5.37 -7.05 -0.59
C SER A 110 -5.13 -7.48 -2.03
N SER A 111 -6.13 -8.05 -2.70
CA SER A 111 -6.01 -8.54 -4.07
C SER A 111 -5.62 -7.45 -5.07
N LEU A 112 -6.12 -6.23 -4.85
CA LEU A 112 -5.79 -5.08 -5.69
C LEU A 112 -4.36 -4.60 -5.42
N ALA A 113 -3.90 -4.62 -4.16
CA ALA A 113 -2.52 -4.29 -3.84
C ALA A 113 -1.54 -5.27 -4.50
N GLU A 114 -1.86 -6.57 -4.48
CA GLU A 114 -1.06 -7.63 -5.11
C GLU A 114 -1.03 -7.52 -6.63
N GLU A 115 -2.18 -7.30 -7.26
CA GLU A 115 -2.30 -7.05 -8.71
C GLU A 115 -1.45 -5.84 -9.13
N ASN A 116 -1.60 -4.72 -8.42
CA ASN A 116 -0.86 -3.49 -8.69
C ASN A 116 0.65 -3.67 -8.46
N ALA A 117 1.08 -4.48 -7.49
CA ALA A 117 2.50 -4.72 -7.24
C ALA A 117 3.13 -5.47 -8.41
N LEU A 118 2.45 -6.52 -8.91
CA LEU A 118 2.88 -7.27 -10.09
C LEU A 118 2.85 -6.40 -11.34
N GLU A 119 1.79 -5.60 -11.55
CA GLU A 119 1.69 -4.70 -12.69
C GLU A 119 2.82 -3.66 -12.68
N ASN A 120 3.06 -2.99 -11.55
CA ASN A 120 4.14 -2.02 -11.40
C ASN A 120 5.52 -2.66 -11.67
N CYS A 121 5.77 -3.85 -11.13
CA CYS A 121 7.01 -4.59 -11.38
C CYS A 121 7.24 -4.83 -12.88
N ASN A 122 6.21 -5.32 -13.59
CA ASN A 122 6.30 -5.57 -15.03
C ASN A 122 6.44 -4.27 -15.85
N GLN A 123 5.65 -3.23 -15.53
CA GLN A 123 5.66 -1.95 -16.23
C GLN A 123 7.01 -1.23 -16.12
N LYS A 124 7.69 -1.34 -14.97
CA LYS A 124 9.03 -0.79 -14.77
C LYS A 124 10.16 -1.62 -15.40
N GLY A 125 9.81 -2.64 -16.19
CA GLY A 125 10.76 -3.48 -16.93
C GLY A 125 11.31 -4.67 -16.13
N GLY A 126 10.68 -5.00 -15.01
CA GLY A 126 10.96 -6.24 -14.31
C GLY A 126 10.49 -7.46 -15.13
N SER A 127 11.29 -8.51 -15.11
CA SER A 127 10.98 -9.82 -15.68
C SER A 127 10.82 -10.84 -14.56
N SER A 128 10.01 -11.89 -14.80
CA SER A 128 9.72 -12.92 -13.79
C SER A 128 9.18 -12.33 -12.47
N CYS A 129 8.32 -11.32 -12.56
CA CYS A 129 7.72 -10.67 -11.41
C CYS A 129 6.81 -11.63 -10.62
N LEU A 130 7.04 -11.70 -9.31
CA LEU A 130 6.35 -12.57 -8.35
C LEU A 130 6.11 -11.78 -7.06
N LEU A 131 5.04 -12.08 -6.33
CA LEU A 131 4.82 -11.47 -5.01
C LEU A 131 5.92 -11.89 -4.03
N SER A 132 6.46 -10.93 -3.29
CA SER A 132 7.46 -11.19 -2.24
C SER A 132 6.80 -11.82 -0.99
N ALA A 133 5.55 -11.43 -0.70
CA ALA A 133 4.73 -11.93 0.40
C ALA A 133 3.24 -11.56 0.15
N PRO A 134 2.28 -12.14 0.89
CA PRO A 134 0.89 -11.65 0.89
C PRO A 134 0.80 -10.17 1.25
N ALA A 135 -0.20 -9.47 0.71
CA ALA A 135 -0.41 -8.06 1.03
C ALA A 135 -0.64 -7.83 2.53
N VAL A 136 -0.11 -6.71 3.03
CA VAL A 136 -0.31 -6.21 4.39
C VAL A 136 -1.28 -5.05 4.37
N CYS A 137 -2.26 -5.04 5.29
CA CYS A 137 -3.33 -4.05 5.29
C CYS A 137 -3.35 -3.21 6.57
N ALA A 138 -3.59 -1.90 6.39
CA ALA A 138 -3.85 -0.93 7.44
C ALA A 138 -5.27 -0.35 7.29
N ILE A 139 -6.25 -1.19 6.98
CA ILE A 139 -7.65 -0.79 6.79
C ILE A 139 -8.47 -1.02 8.06
N PRO A 140 -9.36 -0.10 8.45
CA PRO A 140 -10.18 -0.26 9.65
C PRO A 140 -11.34 -1.25 9.49
N CYS A 141 -11.75 -1.53 8.25
CA CYS A 141 -12.71 -2.56 7.91
C CYS A 141 -12.52 -2.96 6.44
N ASP A 142 -12.96 -4.16 6.08
CA ASP A 142 -12.95 -4.63 4.69
C ASP A 142 -14.24 -4.20 3.98
N ILE A 143 -14.10 -3.37 2.95
CA ILE A 143 -15.21 -2.85 2.14
C ILE A 143 -15.89 -3.94 1.31
N LEU A 144 -15.22 -5.06 1.02
CA LEU A 144 -15.80 -6.18 0.28
C LEU A 144 -16.74 -7.00 1.16
N SER A 145 -16.47 -7.12 2.45
CA SER A 145 -17.34 -7.86 3.38
C SER A 145 -18.34 -6.95 4.11
N ASN A 146 -18.01 -5.68 4.34
CA ASN A 146 -18.85 -4.73 5.07
C ASN A 146 -19.26 -3.53 4.19
N ASN A 147 -20.48 -3.57 3.66
CA ASN A 147 -21.03 -2.50 2.82
C ASN A 147 -21.30 -1.18 3.58
N LYS A 148 -21.17 -1.13 4.91
CA LYS A 148 -21.24 0.10 5.72
C LYS A 148 -19.86 0.66 6.04
N CYS A 149 -18.80 -0.04 5.64
CA CYS A 149 -17.43 0.38 5.86
C CYS A 149 -17.13 1.67 5.09
N MET A 150 -16.67 2.69 5.80
CA MET A 150 -16.22 3.96 5.25
C MET A 150 -15.01 4.42 6.06
N TYR A 151 -13.98 4.88 5.38
CA TYR A 151 -12.78 5.48 5.97
C TYR A 151 -12.20 6.50 5.00
N ASP A 152 -11.40 7.42 5.52
CA ASP A 152 -10.78 8.46 4.72
C ASP A 152 -9.72 7.91 3.75
N GLN A 153 -9.34 8.72 2.76
CA GLN A 153 -8.42 8.34 1.69
C GLN A 153 -7.08 7.78 2.23
N PRO A 154 -6.43 6.86 1.50
CA PRO A 154 -5.12 6.35 1.86
C PRO A 154 -4.08 7.44 2.09
N GLN A 155 -3.12 7.16 2.98
CA GLN A 155 -1.92 7.98 3.12
C GLN A 155 -0.68 7.11 3.19
N ILE A 156 0.41 7.61 2.63
CA ILE A 156 1.74 7.00 2.71
C ILE A 156 2.79 8.05 3.12
N ILE A 157 3.76 7.62 3.91
CA ILE A 157 4.93 8.40 4.31
C ILE A 157 6.15 7.60 3.88
N ILE A 158 7.02 8.21 3.09
CA ILE A 158 8.29 7.61 2.64
C ILE A 158 9.41 8.51 3.15
N PRO A 159 10.40 8.00 3.91
CA PRO A 159 11.52 8.79 4.37
C PRO A 159 12.26 9.49 3.22
N GLY A 160 12.55 10.77 3.40
CA GLY A 160 13.21 11.61 2.39
C GLY A 160 12.28 12.18 1.32
N LYS A 161 10.98 11.86 1.33
CA LYS A 161 9.98 12.40 0.40
C LYS A 161 9.02 13.35 1.11
N ASN A 162 8.55 14.38 0.41
CA ASN A 162 7.58 15.38 0.89
C ASN A 162 7.88 15.91 2.32
N ASN A 163 9.14 16.20 2.63
CA ASN A 163 9.57 16.62 3.98
C ASN A 163 9.11 15.67 5.11
N ASN A 164 9.08 14.36 4.81
CA ASN A 164 8.57 13.28 5.67
C ASN A 164 7.09 13.44 6.09
N GLN A 165 6.31 14.20 5.32
CA GLN A 165 4.87 14.39 5.55
C GLN A 165 4.04 13.37 4.76
N PRO A 166 2.84 13.01 5.26
CA PRO A 166 1.92 12.12 4.55
C PRO A 166 1.57 12.63 3.16
N ILE A 167 1.45 11.69 2.23
CA ILE A 167 1.02 11.94 0.88
C ILE A 167 -0.19 11.05 0.58
N ASN A 168 -1.15 11.59 -0.18
CA ASN A 168 -2.27 10.81 -0.69
C ASN A 168 -1.84 10.17 -2.01
N PRO A 169 -1.67 8.83 -2.05
CA PRO A 169 -1.29 8.16 -3.29
C PRO A 169 -2.47 8.20 -4.30
N PRO A 170 -2.19 8.21 -5.62
CA PRO A 170 -3.26 8.27 -6.61
C PRO A 170 -4.16 7.03 -6.53
N ALA A 171 -5.43 7.16 -6.93
CA ALA A 171 -6.39 6.06 -6.80
C ALA A 171 -6.08 4.85 -7.71
N ASN A 172 -5.21 5.01 -8.71
CA ASN A 172 -4.90 3.98 -9.70
C ASN A 172 -3.91 2.92 -9.19
N GLY A 173 -3.36 3.02 -7.98
CA GLY A 173 -2.47 1.99 -7.44
C GLY A 173 -1.04 2.02 -7.97
N ASN A 174 -0.77 2.85 -8.98
CA ASN A 174 0.56 3.00 -9.58
C ASN A 174 1.46 3.77 -8.60
N GLY A 175 2.60 3.17 -8.25
CA GLY A 175 3.67 3.80 -7.46
C GLY A 175 4.56 4.76 -8.26
N GLU A 176 4.24 4.99 -9.54
CA GLU A 176 5.16 5.48 -10.57
C GLU A 176 5.60 6.95 -10.46
N HIS A 177 5.11 7.72 -9.48
CA HIS A 177 5.57 9.11 -9.28
C HIS A 177 6.30 9.38 -7.95
N TRP A 178 6.46 8.38 -7.07
CA TRP A 178 6.98 8.61 -5.72
C TRP A 178 8.47 8.32 -5.56
N LEU A 179 9.07 7.60 -6.51
CA LEU A 179 10.49 7.22 -6.51
C LEU A 179 11.35 8.02 -7.49
N SER A 180 10.77 8.82 -8.38
CA SER A 180 11.54 9.83 -9.12
C SER A 180 11.98 10.92 -8.13
N ASN A 181 13.28 11.21 -8.16
CA ASN A 181 14.06 12.01 -7.21
C ASN A 181 13.32 13.23 -6.65
#